data_AF-A0A8T7E4H1-F1
#
_entry.id   AF-A0A8T7E4H1-F1
#
_cell.length_a   1.000
_cell.length_b   1.000
_cell.length_c   1.000
_cell.angle_alpha   90.00
_cell.angle_beta   90.00
_cell.angle_gamma   90.00
#
_symmetry.space_group_name_H-M   'P 1'
#
loop_
_entity.id
_entity.type
_entity.pdbx_description
1 polymer ?
#
loop_
_entity_poly.entity_id
_entity_poly.type
_entity_poly.pdbx_seq_one_letter_code
_entity_poly.pdbx_strand_id
1 'polypeptide(L)'
;IEDVVLNHREDSTDRLVEFAESVKGTAKVVTKDDAWRRQPVAKRLEHALIKGIADFVVEDTEEARQSVERPLQVIEGPLMDGMNVVGDLFGAGKMFLPQVVKSARVMKKAVAHLIPYIEEEKARGNDTSTNAGRIIMATVKGDVHDIGKNIVGVVLQCNNFEVIDLGVMVPAEKILEAAREHNADIIGLSGLITPSLDEMVHVAKEMQRTGFEVPLLIGGATTSRAHTAVKIDPGYESPVVHVKDASRAVGVAQSLLSKELRAAFLEKTRSDFDMLRERHAGKSARIDWLTLDAARANRFDGGWDSYTPPQPSFTGVRCFEDYPLEDLVPYIDWTPFFVSWELAGRFPRILDDEIVGEQARQLYDDARAMLDKLVAEKWLTARAVIGFFPAASIGDDIELFHDSGHHESAGTVHTLRQQTRRGAGQSNHALADFIAPQQAGLNDHIGAFAVSTGFDIENRLEQFERDHDDYSSIMLKALADRLAEAFAERMHHLVRTEYWGYARDEALENEALIDEAYTGIRPAPGYPACPDHTEKPFLWSLLDVEGNTGIRLTESHAMFPAASVSGWYFSHPQSRYFGVGKINRDQLHDYARRKGQDAATAERWLAPILGYDPDTQD
;
A
#
# COMPACT_ATOMS: atom_id res chain seq x y z
N ILE A 1 -24.64 -44.29 -9.72
CA ILE A 1 -23.42 -43.93 -10.48
C ILE A 1 -22.54 -45.16 -10.66
N GLU A 2 -22.13 -45.86 -9.60
CA GLU A 2 -21.41 -47.14 -9.72
C GLU A 2 -22.12 -48.17 -10.61
N ASP A 3 -23.45 -48.35 -10.46
CA ASP A 3 -24.24 -49.27 -11.30
C ASP A 3 -24.19 -48.95 -12.82
N VAL A 4 -23.97 -47.68 -13.19
CA VAL A 4 -23.83 -47.21 -14.59
C VAL A 4 -22.41 -47.43 -15.08
N VAL A 5 -21.41 -47.10 -14.25
CA VAL A 5 -19.99 -47.24 -14.58
C VAL A 5 -19.60 -48.71 -14.73
N LEU A 6 -20.16 -49.59 -13.90
CA LEU A 6 -19.82 -51.00 -13.85
C LEU A 6 -20.83 -51.90 -14.60
N ASN A 7 -21.87 -51.32 -15.20
CA ASN A 7 -22.89 -52.02 -15.99
C ASN A 7 -23.53 -53.23 -15.27
N HIS A 8 -23.91 -53.05 -14.00
CA HIS A 8 -24.44 -54.14 -13.18
C HIS A 8 -25.88 -54.54 -13.56
N ARG A 9 -26.60 -53.69 -14.28
CA ARG A 9 -28.00 -53.89 -14.65
C ARG A 9 -28.39 -53.02 -15.85
N GLU A 10 -29.39 -53.49 -16.60
CA GLU A 10 -29.82 -52.86 -17.87
C GLU A 10 -30.54 -51.51 -17.67
N ASP A 11 -31.21 -51.29 -16.53
CA ASP A 11 -31.96 -50.05 -16.23
C ASP A 11 -31.14 -48.98 -15.49
N SER A 12 -29.82 -49.18 -15.37
CA SER A 12 -28.91 -48.27 -14.68
C SER A 12 -28.95 -46.85 -15.24
N THR A 13 -29.00 -46.72 -16.56
CA THR A 13 -28.99 -45.43 -17.27
C THR A 13 -30.29 -44.67 -17.05
N ASP A 14 -31.44 -45.34 -17.20
CA ASP A 14 -32.76 -44.73 -17.06
C ASP A 14 -32.98 -44.19 -15.63
N ARG A 15 -32.54 -44.95 -14.62
CA ARG A 15 -32.63 -44.52 -13.22
C ARG A 15 -31.67 -43.39 -12.87
N LEU A 16 -30.52 -43.29 -13.55
CA LEU A 16 -29.62 -42.14 -13.39
C LEU A 16 -30.24 -40.88 -14.01
N VAL A 17 -30.90 -41.02 -15.15
CA VAL A 17 -31.65 -39.93 -15.80
C VAL A 17 -32.82 -39.49 -14.91
N GLU A 18 -33.58 -40.42 -14.37
CA GLU A 18 -34.71 -40.15 -13.45
C GLU A 18 -34.23 -39.48 -12.15
N PHE A 19 -33.08 -39.91 -11.61
CA PHE A 19 -32.44 -39.23 -10.48
C PHE A 19 -31.92 -37.83 -10.88
N ALA A 20 -31.32 -37.66 -12.05
CA ALA A 20 -30.87 -36.35 -12.52
C ALA A 20 -32.03 -35.36 -12.70
N GLU A 21 -33.22 -35.84 -13.06
CA GLU A 21 -34.44 -35.03 -13.08
C GLU A 21 -34.89 -34.61 -11.67
N SER A 22 -34.70 -35.46 -10.65
CA SER A 22 -34.97 -35.15 -9.25
C SER A 22 -33.95 -34.19 -8.61
N VAL A 23 -32.76 -34.04 -9.21
CA VAL A 23 -31.68 -33.14 -8.78
C VAL A 23 -31.68 -31.83 -9.59
N LYS A 24 -32.77 -31.49 -10.30
CA LYS A 24 -33.05 -30.12 -10.74
C LYS A 24 -33.37 -29.21 -9.54
N GLY A 25 -32.43 -29.10 -8.62
CA GLY A 25 -32.31 -27.97 -7.73
C GLY A 25 -32.07 -26.72 -8.58
N THR A 26 -32.77 -25.67 -8.26
CA THR A 26 -32.70 -24.33 -8.86
C THR A 26 -31.26 -23.83 -8.95
N ALA A 27 -30.58 -24.15 -10.04
CA ALA A 27 -29.64 -23.19 -10.61
C ALA A 27 -30.50 -21.96 -10.90
N LYS A 28 -30.31 -20.87 -10.14
CA LYS A 28 -30.78 -19.55 -10.54
C LYS A 28 -30.20 -19.32 -11.93
N VAL A 29 -30.99 -19.59 -12.96
CA VAL A 29 -30.74 -19.01 -14.28
C VAL A 29 -30.88 -17.52 -14.02
N VAL A 30 -29.74 -16.85 -13.83
CA VAL A 30 -29.68 -15.40 -13.87
C VAL A 30 -29.96 -15.07 -15.33
N THR A 31 -31.24 -15.00 -15.69
CA THR A 31 -31.65 -14.29 -16.89
C THR A 31 -31.11 -12.88 -16.72
N LYS A 32 -30.12 -12.49 -17.54
CA LYS A 32 -29.72 -11.09 -17.67
C LYS A 32 -31.01 -10.31 -17.91
N ASP A 33 -31.41 -9.52 -16.93
CA ASP A 33 -32.60 -8.69 -17.04
C ASP A 33 -32.28 -7.54 -18.00
N ASP A 34 -32.46 -7.79 -19.29
CA ASP A 34 -32.22 -6.80 -20.34
C ASP A 34 -33.37 -5.77 -20.44
N ALA A 35 -34.27 -5.69 -19.44
CA ALA A 35 -35.35 -4.71 -19.42
C ALA A 35 -34.83 -3.26 -19.53
N TRP A 36 -33.66 -2.98 -18.96
CA TRP A 36 -33.02 -1.66 -19.05
C TRP A 36 -32.64 -1.29 -20.49
N ARG A 37 -32.34 -2.25 -21.37
CA ARG A 37 -32.03 -1.99 -22.79
C ARG A 37 -33.19 -1.37 -23.56
N ARG A 38 -34.43 -1.51 -23.07
CA ARG A 38 -35.63 -0.91 -23.69
C ARG A 38 -35.86 0.55 -23.30
N GLN A 39 -35.04 1.09 -22.40
CA GLN A 39 -35.14 2.48 -21.95
C GLN A 39 -34.53 3.45 -22.98
N PRO A 40 -34.86 4.76 -22.90
CA PRO A 40 -34.19 5.79 -23.69
C PRO A 40 -32.68 5.82 -23.43
N VAL A 41 -31.88 6.18 -24.44
CA VAL A 41 -30.40 6.13 -24.39
C VAL A 41 -29.79 6.81 -23.16
N ALA A 42 -30.31 7.96 -22.76
CA ALA A 42 -29.86 8.66 -21.56
C ALA A 42 -30.01 7.81 -20.29
N LYS A 43 -31.14 7.11 -20.14
CA LYS A 43 -31.38 6.20 -19.02
C LYS A 43 -30.59 4.90 -19.11
N ARG A 44 -30.26 4.44 -20.33
CA ARG A 44 -29.34 3.31 -20.53
C ARG A 44 -27.93 3.65 -20.09
N LEU A 45 -27.42 4.83 -20.48
CA LEU A 45 -26.11 5.34 -20.04
C LEU A 45 -26.05 5.52 -18.52
N GLU A 46 -27.07 6.14 -17.92
CA GLU A 46 -27.18 6.27 -16.46
C GLU A 46 -27.16 4.90 -15.76
N HIS A 47 -27.95 3.94 -16.25
CA HIS A 47 -27.97 2.58 -15.71
C HIS A 47 -26.62 1.88 -15.85
N ALA A 48 -25.98 1.99 -17.02
CA ALA A 48 -24.68 1.40 -17.29
C ALA A 48 -23.59 1.98 -16.38
N LEU A 49 -23.60 3.29 -16.13
CA LEU A 49 -22.69 3.94 -15.20
C LEU A 49 -22.91 3.45 -13.78
N ILE A 50 -24.14 3.50 -13.25
CA ILE A 50 -24.46 3.06 -11.88
C ILE A 50 -24.13 1.59 -11.66
N LYS A 51 -24.33 0.72 -12.67
CA LYS A 51 -24.06 -0.71 -12.57
C LYS A 51 -22.64 -1.12 -13.02
N GLY A 52 -21.85 -0.19 -13.55
CA GLY A 52 -20.49 -0.46 -14.04
C GLY A 52 -20.44 -1.39 -15.27
N ILE A 53 -21.47 -1.35 -16.13
CA ILE A 53 -21.62 -2.20 -17.32
C ILE A 53 -20.95 -1.53 -18.53
N ALA A 54 -19.87 -2.14 -19.04
CA ALA A 54 -19.12 -1.60 -20.17
C ALA A 54 -19.56 -2.14 -21.55
N ASP A 55 -20.31 -3.24 -21.60
CA ASP A 55 -20.58 -4.01 -22.83
C ASP A 55 -21.25 -3.17 -23.95
N PHE A 56 -22.17 -2.27 -23.61
CA PHE A 56 -22.96 -1.49 -24.58
C PHE A 56 -22.62 0.00 -24.58
N VAL A 57 -21.61 0.43 -23.80
CA VAL A 57 -21.37 1.85 -23.54
C VAL A 57 -21.04 2.62 -24.80
N VAL A 58 -20.26 2.05 -25.71
CA VAL A 58 -19.85 2.71 -26.96
C VAL A 58 -21.07 2.92 -27.88
N GLU A 59 -21.91 1.89 -28.03
CA GLU A 59 -23.13 1.96 -28.85
C GLU A 59 -24.12 2.99 -28.29
N ASP A 60 -24.37 2.95 -26.98
CA ASP A 60 -25.26 3.92 -26.34
C ASP A 60 -24.70 5.35 -26.37
N THR A 61 -23.38 5.51 -26.24
CA THR A 61 -22.74 6.84 -26.33
C THR A 61 -22.86 7.40 -27.74
N GLU A 62 -22.70 6.56 -28.77
CA GLU A 62 -22.88 6.97 -30.16
C GLU A 62 -24.33 7.37 -30.47
N GLU A 63 -25.31 6.60 -30.00
CA GLU A 63 -26.73 6.96 -30.14
C GLU A 63 -27.05 8.29 -29.44
N ALA A 64 -26.52 8.50 -28.23
CA ALA A 64 -26.67 9.76 -27.51
C ALA A 64 -26.00 10.92 -28.26
N ARG A 65 -24.79 10.71 -28.80
CA ARG A 65 -24.04 11.71 -29.58
C ARG A 65 -24.81 12.17 -30.81
N GLN A 66 -25.49 11.25 -31.50
CA GLN A 66 -26.31 11.58 -32.68
C GLN A 66 -27.58 12.35 -32.31
N SER A 67 -28.03 12.27 -31.05
CA SER A 67 -29.23 12.95 -30.56
C SER A 67 -29.00 14.39 -30.07
N VAL A 68 -27.74 14.82 -29.97
CA VAL A 68 -27.34 16.14 -29.48
C VAL A 68 -26.57 16.92 -30.55
N GLU A 69 -26.55 18.25 -30.44
CA GLU A 69 -25.86 19.10 -31.42
C GLU A 69 -24.34 19.08 -31.23
N ARG A 70 -23.89 18.96 -29.98
CA ARG A 70 -22.48 19.01 -29.61
C ARG A 70 -22.08 17.74 -28.87
N PRO A 71 -21.02 17.02 -29.26
CA PRO A 71 -20.53 15.83 -28.55
C PRO A 71 -20.34 16.03 -27.05
N LEU A 72 -19.90 17.24 -26.64
CA LEU A 72 -19.70 17.59 -25.23
C LEU A 72 -21.00 17.49 -24.40
N GLN A 73 -22.17 17.68 -25.02
CA GLN A 73 -23.47 17.59 -24.33
C GLN A 73 -23.80 16.16 -23.86
N VAL A 74 -23.19 15.13 -24.46
CA VAL A 74 -23.32 13.75 -23.95
C VAL A 74 -22.57 13.60 -22.62
N ILE A 75 -21.42 14.26 -22.50
CA ILE A 75 -20.63 14.28 -21.26
C ILE A 75 -21.39 15.09 -20.20
N GLU A 76 -21.68 16.36 -20.49
CA GLU A 76 -22.32 17.29 -19.54
C GLU A 76 -23.76 16.90 -19.16
N GLY A 77 -24.43 16.07 -19.99
CA GLY A 77 -25.78 15.57 -19.74
C GLY A 77 -25.78 14.14 -19.18
N PRO A 78 -26.17 13.12 -19.97
CA PRO A 78 -26.47 11.79 -19.46
C PRO A 78 -25.32 11.10 -18.73
N LEU A 79 -24.07 11.35 -19.14
CA LEU A 79 -22.91 10.76 -18.47
C LEU A 79 -22.66 11.40 -17.09
N MET A 80 -22.61 12.73 -17.02
CA MET A 80 -22.46 13.43 -15.74
C MET A 80 -23.66 13.22 -14.80
N ASP A 81 -24.89 13.14 -15.33
CA ASP A 81 -26.08 12.79 -14.55
C ASP A 81 -25.92 11.41 -13.89
N GLY A 82 -25.43 10.42 -14.63
CA GLY A 82 -25.12 9.10 -14.08
C GLY A 82 -24.02 9.14 -13.01
N MET A 83 -22.97 9.93 -13.24
CA MET A 83 -21.87 10.08 -12.28
C MET A 83 -22.27 10.85 -11.02
N ASN A 84 -23.18 11.82 -11.12
CA ASN A 84 -23.75 12.52 -9.96
C ASN A 84 -24.52 11.53 -9.07
N VAL A 85 -25.32 10.63 -9.67
CA VAL A 85 -26.01 9.57 -8.91
C VAL A 85 -25.01 8.62 -8.24
N VAL A 86 -23.93 8.24 -8.92
CA VAL A 86 -22.83 7.45 -8.33
C VAL A 86 -22.21 8.17 -7.13
N GLY A 87 -21.93 9.48 -7.27
CA GLY A 87 -21.40 10.32 -6.20
C GLY A 87 -22.33 10.42 -5.00
N ASP A 88 -23.63 10.63 -5.22
CA ASP A 88 -24.65 10.68 -4.18
C ASP A 88 -24.78 9.35 -3.43
N LEU A 89 -24.77 8.22 -4.17
CA LEU A 89 -24.83 6.88 -3.57
C LEU A 89 -23.57 6.57 -2.76
N PHE A 90 -22.39 6.96 -3.25
CA PHE A 90 -21.13 6.80 -2.54
C PHE A 90 -21.09 7.66 -1.28
N GLY A 91 -21.46 8.93 -1.36
CA GLY A 91 -21.56 9.84 -0.21
C GLY A 91 -22.59 9.40 0.83
N ALA A 92 -23.66 8.72 0.40
CA ALA A 92 -24.66 8.13 1.29
C ALA A 92 -24.29 6.74 1.85
N GLY A 93 -23.12 6.19 1.49
CA GLY A 93 -22.68 4.85 1.91
C GLY A 93 -23.49 3.70 1.32
N LYS A 94 -24.17 3.92 0.18
CA LYS A 94 -24.97 2.93 -0.55
C LYS A 94 -24.23 2.31 -1.74
N MET A 95 -23.10 2.91 -2.11
CA MET A 95 -22.17 2.42 -3.11
C MET A 95 -20.77 2.47 -2.51
N PHE A 96 -19.88 1.57 -2.93
CA PHE A 96 -18.53 1.46 -2.40
C PHE A 96 -17.49 1.59 -3.49
N LEU A 97 -16.23 1.77 -3.09
CA LEU A 97 -15.15 2.08 -4.01
C LEU A 97 -15.01 1.11 -5.20
N PRO A 98 -15.13 -0.23 -5.04
CA PRO A 98 -15.09 -1.15 -6.19
C PRO A 98 -16.09 -0.81 -7.30
N GLN A 99 -17.30 -0.39 -6.90
CA GLN A 99 -18.36 -0.02 -7.83
C GLN A 99 -18.06 1.34 -8.48
N VAL A 100 -17.59 2.31 -7.70
CA VAL A 100 -17.20 3.64 -8.22
C VAL A 100 -16.12 3.52 -9.28
N VAL A 101 -15.11 2.68 -9.08
CA VAL A 101 -14.05 2.43 -10.08
C VAL A 101 -14.62 1.73 -11.32
N LYS A 102 -15.57 0.79 -11.17
CA LYS A 102 -16.27 0.18 -12.32
C LYS A 102 -17.11 1.21 -13.09
N SER A 103 -17.77 2.15 -12.41
CA SER A 103 -18.50 3.25 -13.04
C SER A 103 -17.56 4.19 -13.79
N ALA A 104 -16.40 4.52 -13.21
CA ALA A 104 -15.36 5.33 -13.85
C ALA A 104 -14.86 4.71 -15.16
N ARG A 105 -14.66 3.38 -15.18
CA ARG A 105 -14.32 2.63 -16.40
C ARG A 105 -15.36 2.81 -17.50
N VAL A 106 -16.65 2.75 -17.17
CA VAL A 106 -17.74 2.98 -18.14
C VAL A 106 -17.68 4.43 -18.65
N MET A 107 -17.50 5.40 -17.74
CA MET A 107 -17.34 6.81 -18.07
C MET A 107 -16.17 7.06 -19.02
N LYS A 108 -14.97 6.55 -18.70
CA LYS A 108 -13.77 6.71 -19.55
C LYS A 108 -13.96 6.12 -20.93
N LYS A 109 -14.55 4.93 -21.05
CA LYS A 109 -14.85 4.31 -22.36
C LYS A 109 -15.82 5.14 -23.19
N ALA A 110 -16.84 5.72 -22.56
CA ALA A 110 -17.77 6.64 -23.23
C ALA A 110 -17.06 7.90 -23.72
N VAL A 111 -16.28 8.55 -22.84
CA VAL A 111 -15.52 9.76 -23.18
C VAL A 111 -14.49 9.49 -24.28
N ALA A 112 -13.76 8.38 -24.21
CA ALA A 112 -12.79 7.98 -25.22
C ALA A 112 -13.41 7.85 -26.62
N HIS A 113 -14.65 7.34 -26.71
CA HIS A 113 -15.41 7.31 -27.96
C HIS A 113 -15.77 8.72 -28.47
N LEU A 114 -16.00 9.68 -27.58
CA LEU A 114 -16.37 11.05 -27.93
C LEU A 114 -15.17 11.93 -28.32
N ILE A 115 -13.94 11.62 -27.87
CA ILE A 115 -12.72 12.43 -28.09
C ILE A 115 -12.56 12.85 -29.57
N PRO A 116 -12.60 11.94 -30.57
CA PRO A 116 -12.39 12.33 -31.96
C PRO A 116 -13.41 13.38 -32.46
N TYR A 117 -14.65 13.29 -31.98
CA TYR A 117 -15.72 14.23 -32.35
C TYR A 117 -15.56 15.59 -31.64
N ILE A 118 -15.10 15.57 -30.38
CA ILE A 118 -14.81 16.79 -29.62
C ILE A 118 -13.61 17.52 -30.24
N GLU A 119 -12.56 16.81 -30.64
CA GLU A 119 -11.41 17.40 -31.32
C GLU A 119 -11.80 18.02 -32.66
N GLU A 120 -12.67 17.36 -33.44
CA GLU A 120 -13.20 17.91 -34.69
C GLU A 120 -14.02 19.19 -34.44
N GLU A 121 -14.83 19.24 -33.37
CA GLU A 121 -15.58 20.43 -32.99
C GLU A 121 -14.66 21.58 -32.51
N LYS A 122 -13.64 21.27 -31.69
CA LYS A 122 -12.63 22.25 -31.25
C LYS A 122 -11.86 22.83 -32.41
N ALA A 123 -11.48 22.01 -33.39
CA ALA A 123 -10.84 22.47 -34.63
C ALA A 123 -11.73 23.43 -35.45
N ARG A 124 -13.06 23.40 -35.25
CA ARG A 124 -14.03 24.33 -35.85
C ARG A 124 -14.23 25.62 -35.03
N GLY A 125 -13.50 25.81 -33.93
CA GLY A 125 -13.43 27.06 -33.18
C GLY A 125 -14.42 27.20 -32.01
N ASN A 126 -15.11 26.13 -31.61
CA ASN A 126 -16.09 26.13 -30.52
C ASN A 126 -15.55 25.44 -29.25
N ASP A 127 -14.51 25.98 -28.62
CA ASP A 127 -14.06 25.46 -27.31
C ASP A 127 -14.88 26.08 -26.16
N THR A 128 -15.82 25.30 -25.63
CA THR A 128 -16.59 25.64 -24.43
C THR A 128 -16.43 24.61 -23.32
N SER A 129 -15.38 23.79 -23.34
CA SER A 129 -15.19 22.74 -22.34
C SER A 129 -14.97 23.34 -20.94
N THR A 130 -15.88 23.04 -20.00
CA THR A 130 -15.75 23.44 -18.59
C THR A 130 -15.56 22.20 -17.72
N ASN A 131 -14.39 22.08 -17.10
CA ASN A 131 -14.12 21.07 -16.07
C ASN A 131 -14.38 21.68 -14.67
N ALA A 132 -14.46 20.84 -13.64
CA ALA A 132 -14.63 21.27 -12.24
C ALA A 132 -13.35 21.86 -11.63
N GLY A 133 -12.24 21.82 -12.36
CA GLY A 133 -10.90 22.17 -11.93
C GLY A 133 -9.86 21.16 -12.42
N ARG A 134 -8.62 21.59 -12.53
CA ARG A 134 -7.48 20.77 -12.95
C ARG A 134 -6.56 20.46 -11.78
N ILE A 135 -6.18 19.20 -11.63
CA ILE A 135 -5.39 18.71 -10.49
C ILE A 135 -4.15 17.98 -11.01
N ILE A 136 -2.96 18.43 -10.61
CA ILE A 136 -1.74 17.63 -10.74
C ILE A 136 -1.69 16.63 -9.60
N MET A 137 -1.47 15.35 -9.92
CA MET A 137 -1.24 14.31 -8.92
C MET A 137 0.10 13.64 -9.13
N ALA A 138 0.85 13.42 -8.05
CA ALA A 138 2.14 12.75 -8.11
C ALA A 138 2.43 11.95 -6.84
N THR A 139 3.04 10.77 -6.99
CA THR A 139 3.75 10.14 -5.89
C THR A 139 5.14 10.78 -5.81
N VAL A 140 5.50 11.27 -4.62
CA VAL A 140 6.69 12.09 -4.42
C VAL A 140 7.99 11.34 -4.75
N LYS A 141 9.06 12.11 -4.90
CA LYS A 141 10.41 11.64 -5.20
C LYS A 141 10.83 10.45 -4.32
N GLY A 142 11.40 9.42 -4.95
CA GLY A 142 11.90 8.22 -4.29
C GLY A 142 10.83 7.23 -3.79
N ASP A 143 9.53 7.53 -3.90
CA ASP A 143 8.45 6.60 -3.57
C ASP A 143 7.80 6.03 -4.84
N VAL A 144 7.42 4.75 -4.79
CA VAL A 144 6.97 3.96 -5.95
C VAL A 144 5.52 3.52 -5.87
N HIS A 145 4.86 3.71 -4.73
CA HIS A 145 3.52 3.17 -4.51
C HIS A 145 2.44 4.16 -4.97
N ASP A 146 1.48 3.67 -5.75
CA ASP A 146 0.48 4.52 -6.39
C ASP A 146 -0.96 4.00 -6.33
N ILE A 147 -1.24 2.85 -5.70
CA ILE A 147 -2.61 2.30 -5.62
C ILE A 147 -3.61 3.33 -5.08
N GLY A 148 -3.31 3.92 -3.92
CA GLY A 148 -4.15 4.96 -3.31
C GLY A 148 -4.25 6.24 -4.14
N LYS A 149 -3.16 6.65 -4.82
CA LYS A 149 -3.14 7.78 -5.74
C LYS A 149 -4.08 7.54 -6.91
N ASN A 150 -4.01 6.36 -7.53
CA ASN A 150 -4.82 6.01 -8.70
C ASN A 150 -6.30 5.96 -8.32
N ILE A 151 -6.62 5.43 -7.14
CA ILE A 151 -7.99 5.47 -6.59
C ILE A 151 -8.50 6.91 -6.46
N VAL A 152 -7.71 7.82 -5.84
CA VAL A 152 -8.09 9.23 -5.69
C VAL A 152 -8.27 9.90 -7.06
N GLY A 153 -7.38 9.65 -8.01
CA GLY A 153 -7.46 10.19 -9.37
C GLY A 153 -8.74 9.77 -10.09
N VAL A 154 -9.09 8.48 -10.01
CA VAL A 154 -10.34 7.95 -10.56
C VAL A 154 -11.56 8.61 -9.92
N VAL A 155 -11.60 8.71 -8.59
CA VAL A 155 -12.72 9.32 -7.86
C VAL A 155 -12.87 10.82 -8.18
N LEU A 156 -11.77 11.55 -8.38
CA LEU A 156 -11.81 12.95 -8.82
C LEU A 156 -12.30 13.08 -10.27
N GLN A 157 -11.84 12.23 -11.19
CA GLN A 157 -12.33 12.20 -12.58
C GLN A 157 -13.83 11.89 -12.65
N CYS A 158 -14.34 11.04 -11.77
CA CYS A 158 -15.78 10.79 -11.61
C CYS A 158 -16.59 12.04 -11.26
N ASN A 159 -15.94 13.09 -10.75
CA ASN A 159 -16.57 14.34 -10.33
C ASN A 159 -16.17 15.51 -11.26
N ASN A 160 -15.88 15.21 -12.53
CA ASN A 160 -15.55 16.17 -13.60
C ASN A 160 -14.26 16.99 -13.36
N PHE A 161 -13.34 16.51 -12.50
CA PHE A 161 -12.01 17.10 -12.41
C PHE A 161 -11.10 16.56 -13.51
N GLU A 162 -10.27 17.43 -14.08
CA GLU A 162 -9.19 17.02 -14.97
C GLU A 162 -7.98 16.63 -14.12
N VAL A 163 -7.69 15.34 -14.03
CA VAL A 163 -6.56 14.81 -13.25
C VAL A 163 -5.41 14.47 -14.18
N ILE A 164 -4.25 15.08 -13.93
CA ILE A 164 -2.99 14.83 -14.63
C ILE A 164 -2.07 14.10 -13.66
N ASP A 165 -1.94 12.80 -13.85
CA ASP A 165 -1.10 11.94 -13.03
C ASP A 165 0.33 11.88 -13.58
N LEU A 166 1.30 12.37 -12.83
CA LEU A 166 2.71 12.39 -13.21
C LEU A 166 3.43 11.07 -12.93
N GLY A 167 2.74 10.10 -12.33
CA GLY A 167 3.27 8.80 -11.96
C GLY A 167 3.96 8.81 -10.59
N VAL A 168 5.05 8.06 -10.50
CA VAL A 168 5.80 7.80 -9.26
C VAL A 168 7.23 8.31 -9.33
N MET A 169 7.86 8.45 -8.15
CA MET A 169 9.21 9.00 -7.99
C MET A 169 9.38 10.38 -8.65
N VAL A 170 8.35 11.23 -8.58
CA VAL A 170 8.34 12.51 -9.32
C VAL A 170 9.06 13.60 -8.52
N PRO A 171 10.13 14.23 -9.07
CA PRO A 171 10.82 15.33 -8.42
C PRO A 171 9.92 16.57 -8.25
N ALA A 172 10.16 17.36 -7.20
CA ALA A 172 9.43 18.60 -6.94
C ALA A 172 9.41 19.54 -8.16
N GLU A 173 10.56 19.71 -8.82
CA GLU A 173 10.71 20.55 -10.02
C GLU A 173 9.71 20.16 -11.11
N LYS A 174 9.63 18.86 -11.45
CA LYS A 174 8.71 18.34 -12.47
C LYS A 174 7.24 18.51 -12.08
N ILE A 175 6.91 18.37 -10.79
CA ILE A 175 5.54 18.61 -10.28
C ILE A 175 5.16 20.07 -10.51
N LEU A 176 6.04 21.01 -10.17
CA LEU A 176 5.80 22.43 -10.31
C LEU A 176 5.79 22.89 -11.78
N GLU A 177 6.67 22.33 -12.62
CA GLU A 177 6.68 22.58 -14.05
C GLU A 177 5.36 22.15 -14.70
N ALA A 178 4.92 20.92 -14.44
CA ALA A 178 3.65 20.42 -14.95
C ALA A 178 2.46 21.26 -14.43
N ALA A 179 2.48 21.67 -13.16
CA ALA A 179 1.42 22.52 -12.60
C ALA A 179 1.33 23.88 -13.30
N ARG A 180 2.45 24.47 -13.74
CA ARG A 180 2.45 25.69 -14.55
C ARG A 180 2.03 25.44 -15.99
N GLU A 181 2.62 24.44 -16.64
CA GLU A 181 2.34 24.07 -18.04
C GLU A 181 0.84 23.85 -18.24
N HIS A 182 0.24 23.12 -17.31
CA HIS A 182 -1.16 22.79 -17.37
C HIS A 182 -2.06 23.79 -16.63
N ASN A 183 -1.57 24.89 -16.05
CA ASN A 183 -2.39 25.84 -15.28
C ASN A 183 -3.27 25.13 -14.24
N ALA A 184 -2.66 24.31 -13.39
CA ALA A 184 -3.38 23.52 -12.41
C ALA A 184 -4.03 24.39 -11.32
N ASP A 185 -5.20 23.98 -10.86
CA ASP A 185 -5.91 24.63 -9.77
C ASP A 185 -5.54 24.05 -8.40
N ILE A 186 -5.06 22.80 -8.35
CA ILE A 186 -4.65 22.08 -7.14
C ILE A 186 -3.44 21.18 -7.46
N ILE A 187 -2.52 21.03 -6.50
CA ILE A 187 -1.46 19.99 -6.54
C ILE A 187 -1.74 18.97 -5.43
N GLY A 188 -1.73 17.68 -5.76
CA GLY A 188 -1.90 16.57 -4.82
C GLY A 188 -0.66 15.67 -4.76
N LEU A 189 -0.17 15.44 -3.54
CA LEU A 189 1.00 14.59 -3.29
C LEU A 189 0.61 13.30 -2.56
N SER A 190 1.22 12.19 -2.98
CA SER A 190 1.08 10.86 -2.38
C SER A 190 2.41 10.34 -1.86
N GLY A 191 2.38 9.62 -0.73
CA GLY A 191 3.55 8.93 -0.16
C GLY A 191 3.15 7.77 0.77
N LEU A 192 3.89 6.67 0.69
CA LEU A 192 3.71 5.46 1.50
C LEU A 192 4.77 5.32 2.59
N ILE A 193 6.02 5.69 2.33
CA ILE A 193 7.13 5.48 3.29
C ILE A 193 7.45 6.75 4.09
N THR A 194 8.17 6.61 5.20
CA THR A 194 8.47 7.76 6.06
C THR A 194 9.37 8.82 5.41
N PRO A 195 10.37 8.49 4.55
CA PRO A 195 11.13 9.51 3.83
C PRO A 195 10.27 10.39 2.90
N SER A 196 9.13 9.89 2.43
CA SER A 196 8.20 10.63 1.58
C SER A 196 7.62 11.87 2.27
N LEU A 197 7.57 11.88 3.62
CA LEU A 197 7.11 13.02 4.39
C LEU A 197 8.03 14.23 4.26
N ASP A 198 9.35 14.01 4.22
CA ASP A 198 10.34 15.08 4.03
C ASP A 198 10.25 15.66 2.62
N GLU A 199 10.03 14.82 1.62
CA GLU A 199 9.83 15.26 0.24
C GLU A 199 8.56 16.13 0.11
N MET A 200 7.48 15.81 0.84
CA MET A 200 6.29 16.66 0.89
C MET A 200 6.57 18.03 1.54
N VAL A 201 7.38 18.07 2.60
CA VAL A 201 7.84 19.34 3.21
C VAL A 201 8.68 20.12 2.22
N HIS A 202 9.57 19.46 1.48
CA HIS A 202 10.40 20.08 0.46
C HIS A 202 9.54 20.68 -0.66
N VAL A 203 8.56 19.95 -1.20
CA VAL A 203 7.64 20.47 -2.23
C VAL A 203 6.89 21.70 -1.72
N ALA A 204 6.37 21.69 -0.49
CA ALA A 204 5.69 22.85 0.08
C ALA A 204 6.60 24.10 0.13
N LYS A 205 7.86 23.93 0.57
CA LYS A 205 8.86 25.01 0.59
C LYS A 205 9.21 25.50 -0.82
N GLU A 206 9.30 24.60 -1.81
CA GLU A 206 9.57 24.96 -3.20
C GLU A 206 8.38 25.68 -3.86
N MET A 207 7.14 25.28 -3.52
CA MET A 207 5.93 26.01 -3.91
C MET A 207 5.96 27.44 -3.38
N GLN A 208 6.32 27.64 -2.10
CA GLN A 208 6.49 28.98 -1.52
C GLN A 208 7.61 29.76 -2.23
N ARG A 209 8.80 29.15 -2.36
CA ARG A 209 9.98 29.79 -2.95
C ARG A 209 9.73 30.27 -4.38
N THR A 210 8.89 29.55 -5.11
CA THR A 210 8.60 29.82 -6.53
C THR A 210 7.25 30.49 -6.76
N GLY A 211 6.59 30.96 -5.69
CA GLY A 211 5.41 31.83 -5.76
C GLY A 211 4.13 31.17 -6.23
N PHE A 212 3.93 29.88 -5.95
CA PHE A 212 2.63 29.24 -6.19
C PHE A 212 1.58 29.74 -5.20
N GLU A 213 0.32 29.83 -5.64
CA GLU A 213 -0.82 30.18 -4.77
C GLU A 213 -1.92 29.09 -4.73
N VAL A 214 -1.72 28.01 -5.49
CA VAL A 214 -2.68 26.91 -5.62
C VAL A 214 -2.67 26.03 -4.34
N PRO A 215 -3.82 25.50 -3.90
CA PRO A 215 -3.86 24.58 -2.77
C PRO A 215 -3.00 23.34 -2.96
N LEU A 216 -2.40 22.87 -1.86
CA LEU A 216 -1.63 21.64 -1.77
C LEU A 216 -2.41 20.58 -0.98
N LEU A 217 -2.74 19.46 -1.61
CA LEU A 217 -3.33 18.29 -0.97
C LEU A 217 -2.24 17.27 -0.60
N ILE A 218 -2.29 16.79 0.63
CA ILE A 218 -1.37 15.79 1.18
C ILE A 218 -2.16 14.51 1.52
N GLY A 219 -1.71 13.37 1.01
CA GLY A 219 -2.28 12.06 1.31
C GLY A 219 -1.29 10.91 1.19
N GLY A 220 -1.74 9.70 1.51
CA GLY A 220 -0.93 8.47 1.52
C GLY A 220 -0.70 7.91 2.93
N ALA A 221 -0.22 6.67 3.03
CA ALA A 221 -0.28 5.88 4.27
C ALA A 221 0.50 6.46 5.44
N THR A 222 1.66 7.07 5.20
CA THR A 222 2.49 7.71 6.24
C THR A 222 2.03 9.11 6.60
N THR A 223 1.15 9.72 5.81
CA THR A 223 0.68 11.07 6.06
C THR A 223 -0.34 11.11 7.20
N SER A 224 -0.39 12.24 7.89
CA SER A 224 -1.39 12.47 8.93
C SER A 224 -1.73 13.94 9.05
N ARG A 225 -2.93 14.23 9.60
CA ARG A 225 -3.33 15.60 9.94
C ARG A 225 -2.32 16.29 10.85
N ALA A 226 -1.78 15.55 11.83
CA ALA A 226 -0.82 16.09 12.78
C ALA A 226 0.51 16.43 12.11
N HIS A 227 1.08 15.52 11.32
CA HIS A 227 2.32 15.79 10.58
C HIS A 227 2.16 16.97 9.62
N THR A 228 1.05 16.99 8.87
CA THR A 228 0.77 18.06 7.91
C THR A 228 0.71 19.43 8.59
N ALA A 229 -0.04 19.53 9.69
CA ALA A 229 -0.17 20.79 10.44
C ALA A 229 1.15 21.28 11.07
N VAL A 230 2.03 20.36 11.48
CA VAL A 230 3.24 20.69 12.25
C VAL A 230 4.46 20.91 11.35
N LYS A 231 4.58 20.16 10.24
CA LYS A 231 5.82 20.15 9.44
C LYS A 231 5.63 20.61 7.99
N ILE A 232 4.44 20.43 7.37
CA ILE A 232 4.22 20.77 5.95
C ILE A 232 3.58 22.16 5.81
N ASP A 233 2.45 22.41 6.49
CA ASP A 233 1.68 23.66 6.47
C ASP A 233 2.54 24.91 6.75
N PRO A 234 3.49 24.90 7.72
CA PRO A 234 4.35 26.08 7.95
C PRO A 234 5.30 26.40 6.79
N GLY A 235 5.53 25.46 5.87
CA GLY A 235 6.41 25.65 4.72
C GLY A 235 5.76 26.36 3.53
N TYR A 236 4.45 26.62 3.57
CA TYR A 236 3.70 27.18 2.45
C TYR A 236 2.54 28.08 2.91
N GLU A 237 2.48 29.33 2.44
CA GLU A 237 1.48 30.30 2.92
C GLU A 237 0.07 30.06 2.36
N SER A 238 -0.02 29.40 1.21
CA SER A 238 -1.30 29.04 0.59
C SER A 238 -1.85 27.73 1.18
N PRO A 239 -3.13 27.40 0.96
CA PRO A 239 -3.77 26.30 1.67
C PRO A 239 -3.06 24.95 1.54
N VAL A 240 -2.71 24.35 2.67
CA VAL A 240 -2.27 22.95 2.76
C VAL A 240 -3.35 22.13 3.45
N VAL A 241 -3.80 21.04 2.83
CA VAL A 241 -4.89 20.21 3.37
C VAL A 241 -4.51 18.74 3.35
N HIS A 242 -4.59 18.10 4.53
CA HIS A 242 -4.46 16.65 4.62
C HIS A 242 -5.80 15.98 4.26
N VAL A 243 -5.77 15.09 3.27
CA VAL A 243 -6.93 14.31 2.84
C VAL A 243 -6.72 12.85 3.27
N LYS A 244 -7.67 12.32 4.04
CA LYS A 244 -7.53 10.99 4.66
C LYS A 244 -7.67 9.84 3.65
N ASP A 245 -8.66 9.94 2.77
CA ASP A 245 -9.12 8.86 1.90
C ASP A 245 -9.78 9.46 0.64
N ALA A 246 -10.04 8.62 -0.37
CA ALA A 246 -10.52 9.09 -1.65
C ALA A 246 -11.95 9.66 -1.57
N SER A 247 -12.77 9.12 -0.66
CA SER A 247 -14.13 9.63 -0.41
C SER A 247 -14.18 11.11 -0.03
N ARG A 248 -13.15 11.59 0.68
CA ARG A 248 -13.07 12.98 1.12
C ARG A 248 -12.39 13.91 0.11
N ALA A 249 -11.63 13.36 -0.83
CA ALA A 249 -10.84 14.16 -1.77
C ALA A 249 -11.72 15.08 -2.61
N VAL A 250 -12.87 14.58 -3.07
CA VAL A 250 -13.83 15.34 -3.89
C VAL A 250 -14.40 16.54 -3.14
N GLY A 251 -14.95 16.31 -1.94
CA GLY A 251 -15.55 17.39 -1.15
C GLY A 251 -14.53 18.47 -0.75
N VAL A 252 -13.29 18.06 -0.51
CA VAL A 252 -12.18 19.00 -0.25
C VAL A 252 -11.86 19.81 -1.51
N ALA A 253 -11.66 19.18 -2.67
CA ALA A 253 -11.35 19.86 -3.92
C ALA A 253 -12.47 20.85 -4.32
N GLN A 254 -13.74 20.42 -4.25
CA GLN A 254 -14.89 21.28 -4.53
C GLN A 254 -14.97 22.47 -3.57
N SER A 255 -14.73 22.25 -2.27
CA SER A 255 -14.72 23.34 -1.28
C SER A 255 -13.60 24.35 -1.54
N LEU A 256 -12.42 23.87 -1.98
CA LEU A 256 -11.28 24.72 -2.29
C LEU A 256 -11.50 25.58 -3.54
N LEU A 257 -12.20 25.08 -4.56
CA LEU A 257 -12.43 25.83 -5.80
C LEU A 257 -13.73 26.64 -5.79
N SER A 258 -14.65 26.36 -4.87
CA SER A 258 -15.90 27.09 -4.71
C SER A 258 -15.68 28.51 -4.18
N LYS A 259 -16.25 29.52 -4.86
CA LYS A 259 -16.25 30.93 -4.38
C LYS A 259 -16.95 31.14 -3.03
N GLU A 260 -17.96 30.33 -2.72
CA GLU A 260 -18.78 30.47 -1.52
C GLU A 260 -18.20 29.72 -0.32
N LEU A 261 -17.88 28.44 -0.51
CA LEU A 261 -17.38 27.54 0.55
C LEU A 261 -15.92 27.77 0.95
N ARG A 262 -15.06 28.27 0.04
CA ARG A 262 -13.60 28.33 0.24
C ARG A 262 -13.21 29.07 1.53
N ALA A 263 -13.75 30.27 1.75
CA ALA A 263 -13.33 31.10 2.89
C ALA A 263 -13.58 30.39 4.25
N ALA A 264 -14.79 29.87 4.46
CA ALA A 264 -15.15 29.18 5.68
C ALA A 264 -14.38 27.85 5.85
N PHE A 265 -14.12 27.14 4.75
CA PHE A 265 -13.34 25.90 4.77
C PHE A 265 -11.88 26.14 5.19
N LEU A 266 -11.26 27.20 4.67
CA LEU A 266 -9.87 27.55 4.99
C LEU A 266 -9.72 28.04 6.45
N GLU A 267 -10.66 28.85 6.94
CA GLU A 267 -10.67 29.30 8.34
C GLU A 267 -10.75 28.11 9.31
N LYS A 268 -11.67 27.17 9.03
CA LYS A 268 -11.78 25.94 9.82
C LYS A 268 -10.51 25.11 9.78
N THR A 269 -9.91 24.93 8.61
CA THR A 269 -8.69 24.14 8.46
C THR A 269 -7.51 24.76 9.22
N ARG A 270 -7.34 26.08 9.13
CA ARG A 270 -6.31 26.82 9.87
C ARG A 270 -6.49 26.68 11.38
N SER A 271 -7.71 26.88 11.88
CA SER A 271 -8.02 26.72 13.32
C SER A 271 -7.73 25.30 13.82
N ASP A 272 -8.11 24.28 13.05
CA ASP A 272 -7.80 22.89 13.37
C ASP A 272 -6.29 22.63 13.43
N PHE A 273 -5.51 23.22 12.51
CA PHE A 273 -4.06 23.06 12.45
C PHE A 273 -3.34 23.82 13.58
N ASP A 274 -3.78 25.03 13.93
CA ASP A 274 -3.29 25.78 15.09
C ASP A 274 -3.46 24.96 16.37
N MET A 275 -4.66 24.39 16.59
CA MET A 275 -4.93 23.53 17.74
C MET A 275 -4.03 22.29 17.77
N LEU A 276 -3.78 21.67 16.61
CA LEU A 276 -2.90 20.50 16.50
C LEU A 276 -1.44 20.86 16.82
N ARG A 277 -0.96 22.03 16.36
CA ARG A 277 0.39 22.54 16.67
C ARG A 277 0.56 22.79 18.16
N GLU A 278 -0.39 23.47 18.80
CA GLU A 278 -0.36 23.70 20.25
C GLU A 278 -0.34 22.39 21.05
N ARG A 279 -1.21 21.44 20.68
CA ARG A 279 -1.28 20.12 21.33
C ARG A 279 0.01 19.33 21.15
N HIS A 280 0.65 19.42 19.98
CA HIS A 280 1.91 18.74 19.71
C HIS A 280 3.04 19.31 20.58
N ALA A 281 3.18 20.64 20.63
CA ALA A 281 4.17 21.31 21.46
C ALA A 281 4.05 20.92 22.95
N GLY A 282 2.82 20.79 23.47
CA GLY A 282 2.58 20.37 24.86
C GLY A 282 2.84 18.89 25.15
N LYS A 283 2.89 18.01 24.15
CA LYS A 283 3.14 16.56 24.34
C LYS A 283 4.62 16.24 24.49
N SER A 284 5.50 16.89 23.72
CA SER A 284 6.95 16.64 23.79
C SER A 284 7.54 16.95 25.17
N ALA A 285 6.99 17.95 25.86
CA ALA A 285 7.40 18.34 27.22
C ALA A 285 7.05 17.33 28.33
N ARG A 286 6.30 16.25 28.05
CA ARG A 286 5.76 15.32 29.06
C ARG A 286 6.32 13.90 29.00
N ILE A 287 7.28 13.62 28.13
CA ILE A 287 7.85 12.27 28.00
C ILE A 287 8.81 12.03 29.17
N ASP A 288 8.56 10.97 29.95
CA ASP A 288 9.46 10.51 31.02
C ASP A 288 10.62 9.71 30.41
N TRP A 289 11.69 10.44 30.08
CA TRP A 289 12.88 9.91 29.41
C TRP A 289 13.79 9.13 30.36
N LEU A 290 14.33 8.02 29.86
CA LEU A 290 15.56 7.42 30.39
C LEU A 290 16.76 7.96 29.60
N THR A 291 17.93 8.05 30.24
CA THR A 291 19.19 8.12 29.48
C THR A 291 19.36 6.83 28.68
N LEU A 292 20.10 6.89 27.57
CA LEU A 292 20.39 5.70 26.78
C LEU A 292 21.01 4.57 27.63
N ASP A 293 21.95 4.91 28.50
CA ASP A 293 22.59 3.92 29.39
C ASP A 293 21.60 3.30 30.39
N ALA A 294 20.66 4.08 30.93
CA ALA A 294 19.61 3.55 31.80
C ALA A 294 18.64 2.64 31.03
N ALA A 295 18.32 2.97 29.77
CA ALA A 295 17.53 2.09 28.91
C ALA A 295 18.27 0.78 28.60
N ARG A 296 19.58 0.84 28.30
CA ARG A 296 20.45 -0.33 28.08
C ARG A 296 20.60 -1.21 29.32
N ALA A 297 20.62 -0.61 30.51
CA ALA A 297 20.64 -1.33 31.77
C ALA A 297 19.32 -2.08 32.04
N ASN A 298 18.21 -1.60 31.49
CA ASN A 298 16.88 -2.24 31.55
C ASN A 298 16.55 -3.06 30.29
N ARG A 299 17.56 -3.62 29.61
CA ARG A 299 17.38 -4.47 28.43
C ARG A 299 16.69 -5.79 28.76
N PHE A 300 16.22 -6.50 27.73
CA PHE A 300 15.77 -7.88 27.88
C PHE A 300 16.98 -8.80 28.15
N ASP A 301 16.81 -9.79 29.04
CA ASP A 301 17.92 -10.64 29.53
C ASP A 301 18.21 -11.85 28.62
N GLY A 302 17.27 -12.24 27.75
CA GLY A 302 17.40 -13.32 26.77
C GLY A 302 17.53 -14.73 27.34
N GLY A 303 17.64 -14.91 28.66
CA GLY A 303 17.75 -16.24 29.28
C GLY A 303 18.94 -17.09 28.80
N TRP A 304 20.03 -16.45 28.33
CA TRP A 304 21.15 -17.10 27.62
C TRP A 304 21.86 -18.22 28.40
N ASP A 305 21.84 -18.18 29.73
CA ASP A 305 22.44 -19.23 30.58
C ASP A 305 21.74 -20.60 30.44
N SER A 306 20.51 -20.61 29.93
CA SER A 306 19.65 -21.81 29.82
C SER A 306 19.09 -22.03 28.41
N TYR A 307 19.46 -21.18 27.46
CA TYR A 307 18.96 -21.21 26.09
C TYR A 307 20.11 -21.51 25.12
N THR A 308 19.88 -22.44 24.19
CA THR A 308 20.81 -22.72 23.10
C THR A 308 20.14 -22.30 21.79
N PRO A 309 20.66 -21.27 21.09
CA PRO A 309 20.08 -20.83 19.84
C PRO A 309 20.06 -21.94 18.76
N PRO A 310 18.96 -22.07 18.00
CA PRO A 310 18.84 -23.08 16.97
C PRO A 310 19.79 -22.79 15.80
N GLN A 311 20.42 -23.85 15.29
CA GLN A 311 21.32 -23.76 14.14
C GLN A 311 20.54 -23.94 12.85
N PRO A 312 20.71 -23.07 11.84
CA PRO A 312 20.09 -23.26 10.54
C PRO A 312 20.70 -24.44 9.78
N SER A 313 19.97 -24.97 8.79
CA SER A 313 20.45 -26.08 7.94
C SER A 313 21.60 -25.68 7.00
N PHE A 314 21.80 -24.38 6.79
CA PHE A 314 22.92 -23.80 6.03
C PHE A 314 23.24 -22.39 6.52
N THR A 315 24.43 -21.90 6.20
CA THR A 315 24.81 -20.49 6.28
C THR A 315 25.11 -19.95 4.88
N GLY A 316 25.02 -18.63 4.71
CA GLY A 316 25.10 -17.98 3.40
C GLY A 316 23.73 -17.83 2.75
N VAL A 317 23.72 -17.66 1.42
CA VAL A 317 22.56 -17.20 0.65
C VAL A 317 21.94 -18.34 -0.18
N ARG A 318 20.62 -18.34 -0.32
CA ARG A 318 19.85 -19.20 -1.21
C ARG A 318 18.83 -18.38 -2.00
N CYS A 319 18.81 -18.59 -3.30
CA CYS A 319 17.95 -17.86 -4.23
C CYS A 319 16.84 -18.76 -4.77
N PHE A 320 15.71 -18.15 -5.07
CA PHE A 320 14.53 -18.78 -5.68
C PHE A 320 14.13 -17.95 -6.88
N GLU A 321 14.31 -18.54 -8.05
CA GLU A 321 13.91 -17.96 -9.33
C GLU A 321 12.60 -18.62 -9.79
N ASP A 322 11.69 -17.83 -10.37
CA ASP A 322 10.38 -18.29 -10.87
C ASP A 322 9.62 -19.17 -9.87
N TYR A 323 9.49 -18.70 -8.62
CA TYR A 323 8.79 -19.44 -7.57
C TYR A 323 7.31 -19.65 -7.98
N PRO A 324 6.74 -20.86 -7.83
CA PRO A 324 5.36 -21.14 -8.25
C PRO A 324 4.35 -20.21 -7.56
N LEU A 325 3.58 -19.46 -8.35
CA LEU A 325 2.59 -18.53 -7.80
C LEU A 325 1.45 -19.27 -7.10
N GLU A 326 1.13 -20.48 -7.55
CA GLU A 326 0.14 -21.37 -6.95
C GLU A 326 0.45 -21.71 -5.49
N ASP A 327 1.74 -21.77 -5.12
CA ASP A 327 2.19 -22.05 -3.75
C ASP A 327 2.01 -20.83 -2.83
N LEU A 328 1.82 -19.63 -3.40
CA LEU A 328 1.62 -18.39 -2.65
C LEU A 328 0.14 -18.15 -2.32
N VAL A 329 -0.78 -18.60 -3.19
CA VAL A 329 -2.22 -18.36 -3.05
C VAL A 329 -2.79 -18.76 -1.68
N PRO A 330 -2.41 -19.90 -1.07
CA PRO A 330 -2.92 -20.29 0.26
C PRO A 330 -2.49 -19.36 1.41
N TYR A 331 -1.45 -18.55 1.22
CA TYR A 331 -0.85 -17.67 2.24
C TYR A 331 -1.35 -16.22 2.16
N ILE A 332 -2.32 -15.95 1.27
CA ILE A 332 -2.86 -14.59 1.13
C ILE A 332 -3.69 -14.22 2.36
N ASP A 333 -3.31 -13.13 3.03
CA ASP A 333 -4.22 -12.36 3.88
C ASP A 333 -5.05 -11.40 3.02
N TRP A 334 -6.34 -11.71 2.90
CA TRP A 334 -7.30 -10.92 2.16
C TRP A 334 -7.79 -9.67 2.92
N THR A 335 -7.53 -9.55 4.22
CA THR A 335 -7.98 -8.40 5.01
C THR A 335 -7.42 -7.08 4.45
N PRO A 336 -6.11 -6.93 4.20
CA PRO A 336 -5.59 -5.68 3.66
C PRO A 336 -5.97 -5.47 2.18
N PHE A 337 -6.33 -6.53 1.44
CA PHE A 337 -6.93 -6.37 0.11
C PHE A 337 -8.25 -5.60 0.20
N PHE A 338 -9.18 -5.98 1.09
CA PHE A 338 -10.42 -5.22 1.27
C PHE A 338 -10.18 -3.79 1.78
N VAL A 339 -9.20 -3.61 2.68
CA VAL A 339 -8.81 -2.27 3.16
C VAL A 339 -8.33 -1.38 2.01
N SER A 340 -7.54 -1.92 1.07
CA SER A 340 -7.09 -1.17 -0.12
C SER A 340 -8.24 -0.71 -1.01
N TRP A 341 -9.38 -1.41 -0.94
CA TRP A 341 -10.63 -1.07 -1.63
C TRP A 341 -11.62 -0.30 -0.73
N GLU A 342 -11.15 0.30 0.36
CA GLU A 342 -11.95 1.06 1.33
C GLU A 342 -13.15 0.27 1.92
N LEU A 343 -13.06 -1.07 1.94
CA LEU A 343 -14.04 -1.95 2.57
C LEU A 343 -13.53 -2.37 3.96
N ALA A 344 -14.13 -1.79 5.00
CA ALA A 344 -13.76 -2.07 6.38
C ALA A 344 -14.33 -3.42 6.85
N GLY A 345 -13.45 -4.32 7.29
CA GLY A 345 -13.83 -5.62 7.85
C GLY A 345 -12.68 -6.62 7.80
N ARG A 346 -12.71 -7.64 8.65
CA ARG A 346 -11.73 -8.74 8.63
C ARG A 346 -12.25 -9.87 7.75
N PHE A 347 -11.43 -10.41 6.86
CA PHE A 347 -11.78 -11.62 6.11
C PHE A 347 -11.75 -12.86 7.02
N PRO A 348 -12.62 -13.88 6.82
CA PRO A 348 -13.73 -13.94 5.86
C PRO A 348 -15.01 -13.26 6.34
N ARG A 349 -15.08 -12.78 7.58
CA ARG A 349 -16.30 -12.20 8.18
C ARG A 349 -16.91 -11.04 7.37
N ILE A 350 -16.08 -10.26 6.68
CA ILE A 350 -16.54 -9.17 5.81
C ILE A 350 -17.49 -9.64 4.70
N LEU A 351 -17.39 -10.91 4.27
CA LEU A 351 -18.26 -11.47 3.22
C LEU A 351 -19.71 -11.60 3.67
N ASP A 352 -19.94 -11.73 4.99
CA ASP A 352 -21.26 -11.90 5.60
C ASP A 352 -21.78 -10.60 6.24
N ASP A 353 -21.07 -9.48 6.06
CA ASP A 353 -21.48 -8.18 6.59
C ASP A 353 -22.81 -7.72 5.96
N GLU A 354 -23.72 -7.19 6.78
CA GLU A 354 -25.06 -6.78 6.36
C GLU A 354 -25.06 -5.56 5.40
N ILE A 355 -24.02 -4.73 5.47
CA ILE A 355 -23.92 -3.49 4.71
C ILE A 355 -23.01 -3.68 3.49
N VAL A 356 -21.81 -4.23 3.69
CA VAL A 356 -20.79 -4.35 2.64
C VAL A 356 -20.65 -5.76 2.07
N GLY A 357 -21.25 -6.78 2.67
CA GLY A 357 -20.96 -8.18 2.36
C GLY A 357 -21.28 -8.61 0.93
N GLU A 358 -22.35 -8.07 0.32
CA GLU A 358 -22.63 -8.29 -1.10
C GLU A 358 -21.50 -7.79 -2.00
N GLN A 359 -21.02 -6.57 -1.76
CA GLN A 359 -19.95 -5.98 -2.56
C GLN A 359 -18.58 -6.58 -2.25
N ALA A 360 -18.35 -6.98 -0.99
CA ALA A 360 -17.14 -7.71 -0.61
C ALA A 360 -17.07 -9.07 -1.32
N ARG A 361 -18.19 -9.83 -1.40
CA ARG A 361 -18.25 -11.08 -2.18
C ARG A 361 -17.99 -10.85 -3.65
N GLN A 362 -18.62 -9.86 -4.27
CA GLN A 362 -18.39 -9.58 -5.69
C GLN A 362 -16.94 -9.17 -5.96
N LEU A 363 -16.35 -8.31 -5.12
CA LEU A 363 -14.94 -7.92 -5.25
C LEU A 363 -14.01 -9.13 -5.08
N TYR A 364 -14.31 -10.00 -4.11
CA TYR A 364 -13.56 -11.23 -3.87
C TYR A 364 -13.63 -12.18 -5.06
N ASP A 365 -14.82 -12.38 -5.63
CA ASP A 365 -15.03 -13.24 -6.79
C ASP A 365 -14.27 -12.72 -8.01
N ASP A 366 -14.30 -11.39 -8.26
CA ASP A 366 -13.52 -10.76 -9.31
C ASP A 366 -12.01 -10.94 -9.10
N ALA A 367 -11.54 -10.75 -7.85
CA ALA A 367 -10.14 -10.92 -7.48
C ALA A 367 -9.68 -12.37 -7.64
N ARG A 368 -10.50 -13.34 -7.23
CA ARG A 368 -10.27 -14.78 -7.42
C ARG A 368 -10.21 -15.14 -8.89
N ALA A 369 -11.15 -14.66 -9.70
CA ALA A 369 -11.16 -14.91 -11.14
C ALA A 369 -9.92 -14.32 -11.85
N MET A 370 -9.47 -13.13 -11.45
CA MET A 370 -8.23 -12.55 -11.96
C MET A 370 -7.00 -13.30 -11.46
N LEU A 371 -6.97 -13.68 -10.19
CA LEU A 371 -5.88 -14.46 -9.59
C LEU A 371 -5.70 -15.80 -10.29
N ASP A 372 -6.79 -16.52 -10.55
CA ASP A 372 -6.75 -17.80 -11.26
C ASP A 372 -6.14 -17.65 -12.67
N LYS A 373 -6.50 -16.58 -13.40
CA LYS A 373 -5.90 -16.26 -14.70
C LYS A 373 -4.43 -15.86 -14.59
N LEU A 374 -4.11 -14.98 -13.63
CA LEU A 374 -2.77 -14.48 -13.38
C LEU A 374 -1.80 -15.63 -13.10
N VAL A 375 -2.22 -16.62 -12.31
CA VAL A 375 -1.42 -17.82 -12.00
C VAL A 375 -1.33 -18.72 -13.24
N ALA A 376 -2.46 -19.04 -13.88
CA ALA A 376 -2.49 -19.96 -15.02
C ALA A 376 -1.70 -19.45 -16.24
N GLU A 377 -1.74 -18.13 -16.48
CA GLU A 377 -1.07 -17.48 -17.60
C GLU A 377 0.28 -16.86 -17.20
N LYS A 378 0.73 -17.03 -15.94
CA LYS A 378 1.99 -16.49 -15.40
C LYS A 378 2.21 -15.01 -15.72
N TRP A 379 1.26 -14.15 -15.36
CA TRP A 379 1.40 -12.70 -15.62
C TRP A 379 2.49 -12.04 -14.78
N LEU A 380 2.91 -12.67 -13.69
CA LEU A 380 3.91 -12.18 -12.76
C LEU A 380 5.01 -13.22 -12.57
N THR A 381 6.24 -12.75 -12.32
CA THR A 381 7.34 -13.63 -11.90
C THR A 381 7.65 -13.42 -10.42
N ALA A 382 7.69 -14.50 -9.63
CA ALA A 382 8.06 -14.46 -8.22
C ALA A 382 9.55 -14.80 -8.03
N ARG A 383 10.28 -13.92 -7.34
CA ARG A 383 11.70 -14.14 -7.01
C ARG A 383 11.97 -13.84 -5.54
N ALA A 384 12.83 -14.65 -4.92
CA ALA A 384 13.23 -14.49 -3.54
C ALA A 384 14.71 -14.78 -3.34
N VAL A 385 15.26 -14.16 -2.31
CA VAL A 385 16.55 -14.50 -1.75
C VAL A 385 16.43 -14.54 -0.24
N ILE A 386 16.96 -15.59 0.39
CA ILE A 386 17.09 -15.70 1.84
C ILE A 386 18.55 -15.97 2.20
N GLY A 387 18.96 -15.63 3.41
CA GLY A 387 20.26 -16.02 3.93
C GLY A 387 20.28 -16.13 5.44
N PHE A 388 21.24 -16.91 5.95
CA PHE A 388 21.50 -17.05 7.38
C PHE A 388 22.97 -16.81 7.69
N PHE A 389 23.21 -16.05 8.74
CA PHE A 389 24.55 -15.60 9.10
C PHE A 389 24.75 -15.83 10.60
N PRO A 390 25.88 -16.44 11.01
CA PRO A 390 26.31 -16.39 12.40
C PRO A 390 26.31 -14.95 12.90
N ALA A 391 25.78 -14.72 14.10
CA ALA A 391 25.59 -13.38 14.62
C ALA A 391 25.72 -13.33 16.13
N ALA A 392 26.14 -12.18 16.63
CA ALA A 392 26.19 -11.88 18.05
C ALA A 392 25.75 -10.44 18.33
N SER A 393 25.06 -10.22 19.44
CA SER A 393 24.72 -8.85 19.85
C SER A 393 25.89 -8.16 20.55
N ILE A 394 26.12 -6.89 20.18
CA ILE A 394 27.11 -6.00 20.78
C ILE A 394 26.40 -4.67 21.12
N GLY A 395 26.07 -4.50 22.40
CA GLY A 395 25.29 -3.34 22.84
C GLY A 395 23.87 -3.38 22.28
N ASP A 396 23.54 -2.43 21.39
CA ASP A 396 22.25 -2.36 20.71
C ASP A 396 22.32 -2.84 19.25
N ASP A 397 23.46 -3.33 18.79
CA ASP A 397 23.67 -3.78 17.41
C ASP A 397 23.84 -5.29 17.33
N ILE A 398 23.74 -5.82 16.12
CA ILE A 398 23.94 -7.22 15.80
C ILE A 398 25.10 -7.30 14.79
N GLU A 399 26.23 -7.84 15.21
CA GLU A 399 27.35 -8.13 14.32
C GLU A 399 27.14 -9.49 13.65
N LEU A 400 27.33 -9.54 12.33
CA LEU A 400 27.22 -10.74 11.51
C LEU A 400 28.61 -11.20 11.11
N PHE A 401 28.78 -12.50 10.89
CA PHE A 401 30.07 -13.10 10.53
C PHE A 401 29.95 -14.00 9.31
N HIS A 402 31.04 -14.14 8.54
CA HIS A 402 31.12 -15.09 7.43
C HIS A 402 31.28 -16.54 7.90
N ASP A 403 31.76 -16.74 9.13
CA ASP A 403 32.05 -18.04 9.71
C ASP A 403 31.54 -18.17 11.15
N SER A 404 31.28 -19.41 11.58
CA SER A 404 30.74 -19.72 12.91
C SER A 404 31.73 -19.49 14.05
N GLY A 405 33.01 -19.26 13.75
CA GLY A 405 34.02 -18.93 14.75
C GLY A 405 34.14 -17.43 15.02
N HIS A 406 33.33 -16.60 14.35
CA HIS A 406 33.31 -15.14 14.50
C HIS A 406 34.66 -14.49 14.20
N HIS A 407 35.38 -14.99 13.18
CA HIS A 407 36.71 -14.47 12.84
C HIS A 407 36.63 -13.30 11.84
N GLU A 408 35.69 -13.36 10.91
CA GLU A 408 35.53 -12.36 9.85
C GLU A 408 34.13 -11.74 9.88
N SER A 409 34.07 -10.43 10.14
CA SER A 409 32.84 -9.65 10.19
C SER A 409 32.24 -9.50 8.78
N ALA A 410 30.96 -9.84 8.62
CA ALA A 410 30.16 -9.62 7.43
C ALA A 410 29.43 -8.27 7.46
N GLY A 411 29.57 -7.51 8.56
CA GLY A 411 28.94 -6.22 8.79
C GLY A 411 27.99 -6.23 9.98
N THR A 412 27.28 -5.13 10.16
CA THR A 412 26.49 -4.86 11.37
C THR A 412 25.09 -4.41 11.02
N VAL A 413 24.08 -5.01 11.66
CA VAL A 413 22.72 -4.50 11.68
C VAL A 413 22.59 -3.58 12.88
N HIS A 414 22.27 -2.31 12.63
CA HIS A 414 22.14 -1.33 13.68
C HIS A 414 20.69 -1.26 14.18
N THR A 415 20.50 -1.34 15.49
CA THR A 415 19.16 -1.28 16.08
C THR A 415 18.99 -0.11 17.05
N LEU A 416 17.73 0.22 17.29
CA LEU A 416 17.30 1.28 18.20
C LEU A 416 16.61 0.67 19.41
N ARG A 417 16.74 1.35 20.55
CA ARG A 417 16.19 0.95 21.83
C ARG A 417 15.06 1.87 22.25
N GLN A 418 14.01 1.27 22.79
CA GLN A 418 12.95 2.00 23.48
C GLN A 418 13.53 2.85 24.61
N GLN A 419 13.25 4.16 24.63
CA GLN A 419 13.93 5.09 25.55
C GLN A 419 13.03 5.72 26.62
N THR A 420 11.74 5.39 26.64
CA THR A 420 10.81 5.86 27.68
C THR A 420 10.82 4.93 28.89
N ARG A 421 10.56 5.46 30.09
CA ARG A 421 10.40 4.62 31.29
C ARG A 421 9.30 3.58 31.09
N ARG A 422 9.59 2.33 31.47
CA ARG A 422 8.67 1.19 31.39
C ARG A 422 8.09 0.84 32.76
N GLY A 423 6.96 0.14 32.75
CA GLY A 423 6.35 -0.38 33.99
C GLY A 423 7.27 -1.37 34.69
N ALA A 424 7.05 -1.61 35.98
CA ALA A 424 7.85 -2.58 36.74
C ALA A 424 7.82 -3.96 36.06
N GLY A 425 9.00 -4.56 35.86
CA GLY A 425 9.18 -5.85 35.18
C GLY A 425 9.12 -5.80 33.65
N GLN A 426 8.99 -4.62 33.03
CA GLN A 426 9.04 -4.47 31.58
C GLN A 426 10.41 -3.91 31.13
N SER A 427 11.05 -4.61 30.20
CA SER A 427 12.31 -4.17 29.60
C SER A 427 12.12 -3.06 28.56
N ASN A 428 13.17 -2.28 28.36
CA ASN A 428 13.34 -1.36 27.24
C ASN A 428 13.95 -2.12 26.06
N HIS A 429 13.11 -2.61 25.15
CA HIS A 429 13.55 -3.52 24.08
C HIS A 429 14.39 -2.81 23.01
N ALA A 430 15.40 -3.53 22.52
CA ALA A 430 16.04 -3.35 21.21
C ALA A 430 16.00 -4.69 20.47
N LEU A 431 15.99 -4.70 19.12
CA LEU A 431 15.94 -5.97 18.37
C LEU A 431 17.18 -6.84 18.62
N ALA A 432 18.33 -6.20 18.87
CA ALA A 432 19.57 -6.89 19.24
C ALA A 432 19.45 -7.72 20.52
N ASP A 433 18.49 -7.43 21.41
CA ASP A 433 18.29 -8.20 22.64
C ASP A 433 17.82 -9.65 22.37
N PHE A 434 17.38 -9.95 21.14
CA PHE A 434 16.92 -11.28 20.74
C PHE A 434 18.00 -12.12 20.04
N ILE A 435 19.25 -11.66 20.04
CA ILE A 435 20.43 -12.40 19.56
C ILE A 435 21.41 -12.54 20.71
N ALA A 436 21.99 -13.73 20.89
CA ALA A 436 22.91 -14.00 21.98
C ALA A 436 24.08 -12.99 21.98
N PRO A 437 24.43 -12.41 23.13
CA PRO A 437 25.52 -11.45 23.20
C PRO A 437 26.85 -12.15 23.00
N GLN A 438 27.82 -11.45 22.39
CA GLN A 438 29.13 -12.02 22.08
C GLN A 438 29.82 -12.66 23.30
N GLN A 439 29.65 -12.05 24.48
CA GLN A 439 30.18 -12.53 25.76
C GLN A 439 29.55 -13.84 26.28
N ALA A 440 28.38 -14.24 25.77
CA ALA A 440 27.76 -15.53 26.10
C ALA A 440 28.48 -16.71 25.42
N GLY A 441 29.28 -16.46 24.38
CA GLY A 441 30.01 -17.51 23.66
C GLY A 441 29.10 -18.53 22.98
N LEU A 442 27.85 -18.14 22.66
CA LEU A 442 26.88 -18.97 21.95
C LEU A 442 26.91 -18.64 20.46
N ASN A 443 26.76 -19.65 19.62
CA ASN A 443 26.66 -19.50 18.17
C ASN A 443 25.21 -19.20 17.79
N ASP A 444 24.79 -17.96 17.89
CA ASP A 444 23.47 -17.51 17.42
C ASP A 444 23.52 -17.12 15.94
N HIS A 445 22.35 -16.97 15.33
CA HIS A 445 22.20 -16.64 13.92
C HIS A 445 21.11 -15.59 13.74
N ILE A 446 21.28 -14.80 12.68
CA ILE A 446 20.22 -13.95 12.14
C ILE A 446 19.95 -14.35 10.70
N GLY A 447 18.69 -14.32 10.28
CA GLY A 447 18.33 -14.47 8.88
C GLY A 447 17.99 -13.14 8.22
N ALA A 448 18.03 -13.11 6.90
CA ALA A 448 17.56 -11.99 6.10
C ALA A 448 16.84 -12.49 4.84
N PHE A 449 15.95 -11.67 4.30
CA PHE A 449 15.25 -11.98 3.06
C PHE A 449 14.90 -10.75 2.24
N ALA A 450 14.72 -10.97 0.93
CA ALA A 450 13.99 -10.08 0.04
C ALA A 450 13.16 -10.93 -0.94
N VAL A 451 11.88 -10.58 -1.10
CA VAL A 451 10.94 -11.25 -2.02
C VAL A 451 10.23 -10.23 -2.88
N SER A 452 9.85 -10.62 -4.10
CA SER A 452 8.98 -9.82 -4.95
C SER A 452 8.17 -10.71 -5.88
N THR A 453 6.95 -10.27 -6.17
CA THR A 453 6.09 -10.83 -7.22
C THR A 453 5.70 -9.76 -8.24
N GLY A 454 6.34 -8.58 -8.21
CA GLY A 454 5.97 -7.44 -9.04
C GLY A 454 6.64 -7.40 -10.41
N PHE A 455 7.41 -8.42 -10.80
CA PHE A 455 8.08 -8.44 -12.11
C PHE A 455 7.08 -8.76 -13.23
N ASP A 456 7.35 -8.20 -14.41
CA ASP A 456 6.59 -8.39 -15.66
C ASP A 456 5.14 -7.86 -15.64
N ILE A 457 4.79 -7.11 -14.59
CA ILE A 457 3.45 -6.55 -14.37
C ILE A 457 3.08 -5.48 -15.43
N GLU A 458 4.07 -4.76 -15.95
CA GLU A 458 3.90 -3.60 -16.83
C GLU A 458 3.12 -3.96 -18.11
N ASN A 459 3.40 -5.13 -18.69
CA ASN A 459 2.74 -5.58 -19.92
C ASN A 459 1.21 -5.64 -19.79
N ARG A 460 0.72 -6.09 -18.63
CA ARG A 460 -0.72 -6.18 -18.37
C ARG A 460 -1.30 -4.84 -17.94
N LEU A 461 -0.56 -4.04 -17.18
CA LEU A 461 -1.00 -2.69 -16.81
C LEU A 461 -1.16 -1.78 -18.03
N GLU A 462 -0.22 -1.81 -18.98
CA GLU A 462 -0.33 -1.07 -20.24
C GLU A 462 -1.55 -1.50 -21.05
N GLN A 463 -1.86 -2.80 -21.07
CA GLN A 463 -3.05 -3.31 -21.76
C GLN A 463 -4.32 -2.78 -21.10
N PHE A 464 -4.43 -2.83 -19.77
CA PHE A 464 -5.58 -2.29 -19.05
C PHE A 464 -5.72 -0.77 -19.22
N GLU A 465 -4.62 -0.04 -19.28
CA GLU A 465 -4.63 1.40 -19.54
C GLU A 465 -5.15 1.72 -20.94
N ARG A 466 -4.66 1.03 -21.98
CA ARG A 466 -5.17 1.15 -23.36
C ARG A 466 -6.66 0.82 -23.46
N ASP A 467 -7.12 -0.14 -22.67
CA ASP A 467 -8.53 -0.55 -22.61
C ASP A 467 -9.39 0.33 -21.68
N HIS A 468 -8.80 1.38 -21.09
CA HIS A 468 -9.43 2.26 -20.10
C HIS A 468 -10.05 1.52 -18.91
N ASP A 469 -9.41 0.44 -18.45
CA ASP A 469 -9.86 -0.46 -17.39
C ASP A 469 -9.08 -0.24 -16.08
N ASP A 470 -9.33 0.90 -15.43
CA ASP A 470 -8.72 1.24 -14.14
C ASP A 470 -9.01 0.18 -13.06
N TYR A 471 -10.20 -0.45 -13.13
CA TYR A 471 -10.59 -1.49 -12.19
C TYR A 471 -9.63 -2.67 -12.24
N SER A 472 -9.37 -3.19 -13.44
CA SER A 472 -8.47 -4.32 -13.61
C SER A 472 -7.01 -3.95 -13.32
N SER A 473 -6.60 -2.72 -13.65
CA SER A 473 -5.26 -2.21 -13.32
C SER A 473 -5.02 -2.15 -11.80
N ILE A 474 -5.95 -1.56 -11.05
CA ILE A 474 -5.88 -1.49 -9.58
C ILE A 474 -5.97 -2.89 -8.96
N MET A 475 -6.85 -3.76 -9.47
CA MET A 475 -6.98 -5.14 -9.03
C MET A 475 -5.67 -5.91 -9.19
N LEU A 476 -5.01 -5.81 -10.35
CA LEU A 476 -3.75 -6.49 -10.62
C LEU A 476 -2.65 -6.02 -9.64
N LYS A 477 -2.53 -4.71 -9.42
CA LYS A 477 -1.55 -4.17 -8.46
C LYS A 477 -1.84 -4.65 -7.03
N ALA A 478 -3.11 -4.62 -6.60
CA ALA A 478 -3.50 -5.09 -5.28
C ALA A 478 -3.24 -6.59 -5.09
N LEU A 479 -3.49 -7.42 -6.12
CA LEU A 479 -3.17 -8.85 -6.11
C LEU A 479 -1.66 -9.10 -6.09
N ALA A 480 -0.87 -8.33 -6.85
CA ALA A 480 0.58 -8.41 -6.81
C ALA A 480 1.11 -8.13 -5.39
N ASP A 481 0.60 -7.08 -4.72
CA ASP A 481 0.96 -6.79 -3.32
C ASP A 481 0.55 -7.92 -2.38
N ARG A 482 -0.64 -8.52 -2.56
CA ARG A 482 -1.07 -9.68 -1.77
C ARG A 482 -0.16 -10.89 -1.97
N LEU A 483 0.28 -11.14 -3.20
CA LEU A 483 1.20 -12.22 -3.52
C LEU A 483 2.60 -11.99 -2.94
N ALA A 484 3.10 -10.75 -2.93
CA ALA A 484 4.38 -10.41 -2.31
C ALA A 484 4.37 -10.64 -0.78
N GLU A 485 3.30 -10.24 -0.10
CA GLU A 485 3.12 -10.50 1.33
C GLU A 485 2.94 -11.99 1.62
N ALA A 486 2.15 -12.68 0.81
CA ALA A 486 2.01 -14.15 0.88
C ALA A 486 3.35 -14.85 0.66
N PHE A 487 4.21 -14.31 -0.20
CA PHE A 487 5.55 -14.83 -0.43
C PHE A 487 6.48 -14.62 0.77
N ALA A 488 6.38 -13.48 1.44
CA ALA A 488 7.10 -13.24 2.69
C ALA A 488 6.65 -14.23 3.79
N GLU A 489 5.35 -14.49 3.90
CA GLU A 489 4.81 -15.48 4.84
C GLU A 489 5.25 -16.91 4.46
N ARG A 490 5.15 -17.29 3.19
CA ARG A 490 5.58 -18.60 2.68
C ARG A 490 7.08 -18.85 2.91
N MET A 491 7.93 -17.87 2.60
CA MET A 491 9.36 -17.96 2.86
C MET A 491 9.64 -18.05 4.35
N HIS A 492 8.97 -17.25 5.19
CA HIS A 492 9.13 -17.34 6.63
C HIS A 492 8.70 -18.70 7.17
N HIS A 493 7.56 -19.24 6.71
CA HIS A 493 7.10 -20.57 7.08
C HIS A 493 8.14 -21.65 6.74
N LEU A 494 8.69 -21.64 5.52
CA LEU A 494 9.77 -22.56 5.12
C LEU A 494 11.07 -22.34 5.89
N VAL A 495 11.38 -21.10 6.28
CA VAL A 495 12.50 -20.78 7.17
C VAL A 495 12.30 -21.46 8.53
N ARG A 496 11.13 -21.34 9.14
CA ARG A 496 10.85 -21.95 10.45
C ARG A 496 10.87 -23.48 10.40
N THR A 497 10.28 -24.07 9.36
CA THR A 497 10.03 -25.53 9.27
C THR A 497 11.16 -26.30 8.61
N GLU A 498 11.86 -25.72 7.64
CA GLU A 498 12.83 -26.44 6.79
C GLU A 498 14.23 -25.82 6.85
N TYR A 499 14.36 -24.54 6.51
CA TYR A 499 15.67 -23.95 6.23
C TYR A 499 16.45 -23.56 7.50
N TRP A 500 15.80 -22.90 8.46
CA TRP A 500 16.32 -22.78 9.81
C TRP A 500 15.90 -23.99 10.64
N GLY A 501 14.63 -24.41 10.49
CA GLY A 501 14.17 -25.71 10.94
C GLY A 501 14.05 -25.84 12.46
N TYR A 502 13.76 -24.74 13.16
CA TYR A 502 13.51 -24.74 14.61
C TYR A 502 12.06 -25.09 14.98
N ALA A 503 11.15 -25.18 14.00
CA ALA A 503 9.74 -25.53 14.19
C ALA A 503 9.28 -26.58 13.16
N ARG A 504 10.00 -27.70 13.03
CA ARG A 504 9.76 -28.72 11.97
C ARG A 504 8.38 -29.37 12.01
N ASP A 505 7.78 -29.42 13.20
CA ASP A 505 6.46 -30.02 13.42
C ASP A 505 5.33 -28.97 13.39
N GLU A 506 5.61 -27.74 12.94
CA GLU A 506 4.61 -26.68 12.78
C GLU A 506 3.57 -27.09 11.72
N ALA A 507 2.29 -27.06 12.09
CA ALA A 507 1.16 -27.35 11.23
C ALA A 507 0.08 -26.28 11.43
N LEU A 508 0.42 -25.03 11.09
CA LEU A 508 -0.47 -23.88 11.24
C LEU A 508 -1.29 -23.66 9.97
N GLU A 509 -2.59 -23.45 10.16
CA GLU A 509 -3.47 -22.93 9.12
C GLU A 509 -3.23 -21.42 8.91
N ASN A 510 -3.66 -20.89 7.76
CA ASN A 510 -3.38 -19.51 7.36
C ASN A 510 -3.84 -18.47 8.39
N GLU A 511 -4.99 -18.66 9.04
CA GLU A 511 -5.47 -17.74 10.10
C GLU A 511 -4.49 -17.66 11.27
N ALA A 512 -3.88 -18.78 11.65
CA ALA A 512 -2.89 -18.82 12.72
C ALA A 512 -1.55 -18.20 12.30
N LEU A 513 -1.20 -18.28 11.00
CA LEU A 513 -0.07 -17.54 10.45
C LEU A 513 -0.30 -16.02 10.51
N ILE A 514 -1.51 -15.56 10.13
CA ILE A 514 -1.90 -14.14 10.20
C ILE A 514 -1.90 -13.62 11.64
N ASP A 515 -2.36 -14.43 12.60
CA ASP A 515 -2.31 -14.11 14.03
C ASP A 515 -0.90 -14.25 14.64
N GLU A 516 0.12 -14.53 13.82
CA GLU A 516 1.52 -14.70 14.20
C GLU A 516 1.72 -15.79 15.28
N ALA A 517 0.94 -16.86 15.24
CA ALA A 517 0.93 -17.94 16.23
C ALA A 517 2.10 -18.94 16.08
N TYR A 518 3.26 -18.44 15.65
CA TYR A 518 4.50 -19.20 15.47
C TYR A 518 5.63 -18.61 16.34
N THR A 519 6.72 -19.36 16.45
CA THR A 519 7.94 -18.89 17.13
C THR A 519 8.78 -18.05 16.17
N GLY A 520 9.37 -16.95 16.68
CA GLY A 520 10.23 -16.06 15.89
C GLY A 520 9.48 -14.92 15.20
N ILE A 521 10.22 -13.96 14.66
CA ILE A 521 9.68 -12.76 14.00
C ILE A 521 10.46 -12.44 12.73
N ARG A 522 9.82 -11.65 11.84
CA ARG A 522 10.40 -11.19 10.58
C ARG A 522 10.42 -9.65 10.41
N PRO A 523 11.14 -8.87 11.25
CA PRO A 523 11.06 -7.41 11.23
C PRO A 523 11.65 -6.80 9.96
N ALA A 524 10.92 -5.86 9.35
CA ALA A 524 11.27 -5.21 8.10
C ALA A 524 11.64 -3.73 8.31
N PRO A 525 12.81 -3.27 7.81
CA PRO A 525 13.22 -1.87 7.94
C PRO A 525 12.17 -0.87 7.44
N GLY A 526 11.80 0.09 8.29
CA GLY A 526 10.71 1.05 8.11
C GLY A 526 9.50 0.80 9.00
N TYR A 527 9.34 -0.42 9.52
CA TYR A 527 8.31 -0.72 10.52
C TYR A 527 8.68 -0.16 11.90
N PRO A 528 7.71 0.04 12.81
CA PRO A 528 7.97 0.63 14.13
C PRO A 528 9.05 -0.07 14.99
N ALA A 529 9.34 -1.35 14.75
CA ALA A 529 10.38 -2.11 15.46
C ALA A 529 11.81 -1.83 14.95
N CYS A 530 11.95 -1.44 13.69
CA CYS A 530 13.21 -1.06 13.05
C CYS A 530 12.94 0.08 12.04
N PRO A 531 12.64 1.30 12.53
CA PRO A 531 12.08 2.36 11.70
C PRO A 531 13.07 2.98 10.71
N ASP A 532 14.38 2.70 10.83
CA ASP A 532 15.39 3.24 9.93
C ASP A 532 15.38 2.52 8.57
N HIS A 533 15.06 3.26 7.52
CA HIS A 533 15.10 2.75 6.15
C HIS A 533 16.53 2.49 5.63
N THR A 534 17.55 3.13 6.22
CA THR A 534 18.96 3.02 5.80
C THR A 534 19.64 1.72 6.21
N GLU A 535 18.93 0.80 6.86
CA GLU A 535 19.38 -0.58 7.06
C GLU A 535 19.20 -1.45 5.80
N LYS A 536 18.33 -1.03 4.85
CA LYS A 536 18.12 -1.79 3.61
C LYS A 536 19.37 -1.89 2.74
N PRO A 537 20.18 -0.83 2.50
CA PRO A 537 21.42 -0.96 1.74
C PRO A 537 22.36 -2.06 2.25
N PHE A 538 22.48 -2.22 3.57
CA PHE A 538 23.26 -3.32 4.14
C PHE A 538 22.64 -4.68 3.83
N LEU A 539 21.31 -4.84 4.02
CA LEU A 539 20.58 -6.05 3.62
C LEU A 539 20.78 -6.37 2.12
N TRP A 540 20.74 -5.34 1.27
CA TRP A 540 20.95 -5.46 -0.18
C TRP A 540 22.33 -6.00 -0.51
N SER A 541 23.37 -5.46 0.13
CA SER A 541 24.74 -5.92 -0.03
C SER A 541 24.95 -7.33 0.54
N LEU A 542 24.34 -7.63 1.68
CA LEU A 542 24.50 -8.90 2.39
C LEU A 542 23.95 -10.09 1.59
N LEU A 543 22.81 -9.90 0.92
CA LEU A 543 22.14 -10.95 0.14
C LEU A 543 22.42 -10.85 -1.36
N ASP A 544 23.17 -9.85 -1.83
CA ASP A 544 23.24 -9.46 -3.24
C ASP A 544 21.83 -9.43 -3.88
N VAL A 545 20.92 -8.65 -3.27
CA VAL A 545 19.50 -8.69 -3.63
C VAL A 545 19.28 -8.33 -5.09
N GLU A 546 19.94 -7.28 -5.59
CA GLU A 546 19.77 -6.86 -6.99
C GLU A 546 20.32 -7.91 -7.96
N GLY A 547 21.48 -8.51 -7.68
CA GLY A 547 22.05 -9.58 -8.50
C GLY A 547 21.19 -10.85 -8.51
N ASN A 548 20.67 -11.26 -7.35
CA ASN A 548 19.94 -12.51 -7.17
C ASN A 548 18.46 -12.45 -7.54
N THR A 549 17.83 -11.27 -7.46
CA THR A 549 16.37 -11.14 -7.67
C THR A 549 16.01 -10.06 -8.69
N GLY A 550 16.84 -9.04 -8.87
CA GLY A 550 16.53 -7.84 -9.64
C GLY A 550 15.73 -6.79 -8.87
N ILE A 551 15.45 -6.98 -7.57
CA ILE A 551 14.79 -5.96 -6.74
C ILE A 551 15.80 -4.83 -6.46
N ARG A 552 15.41 -3.59 -6.75
CA ARG A 552 16.25 -2.39 -6.60
C ARG A 552 15.77 -1.53 -5.45
N LEU A 553 16.69 -0.72 -4.91
CA LEU A 553 16.35 0.38 -4.00
C LEU A 553 16.32 1.71 -4.74
N THR A 554 15.32 2.54 -4.45
CA THR A 554 15.33 3.96 -4.79
C THR A 554 16.28 4.73 -3.88
N GLU A 555 16.50 6.01 -4.19
CA GLU A 555 17.24 6.95 -3.34
C GLU A 555 16.62 7.14 -1.94
N SER A 556 15.31 6.93 -1.80
CA SER A 556 14.59 6.95 -0.52
C SER A 556 14.49 5.55 0.13
N HIS A 557 15.20 4.57 -0.41
CA HIS A 557 15.15 3.17 0.00
C HIS A 557 13.73 2.56 -0.02
N ALA A 558 12.91 2.99 -0.97
CA ALA A 558 11.75 2.23 -1.42
C ALA A 558 12.24 1.07 -2.31
N MET A 559 11.48 -0.02 -2.36
CA MET A 559 11.83 -1.20 -3.16
C MET A 559 11.11 -1.14 -4.51
N PHE A 560 11.80 -1.51 -5.58
CA PHE A 560 11.20 -1.70 -6.90
C PHE A 560 11.49 -3.11 -7.41
N PRO A 561 10.48 -3.91 -7.83
CA PRO A 561 9.06 -3.56 -7.98
C PRO A 561 8.35 -3.18 -6.67
N ALA A 562 7.23 -2.45 -6.75
CA ALA A 562 6.49 -1.99 -5.56
C ALA A 562 5.98 -3.17 -4.70
N ALA A 563 5.52 -4.24 -5.35
CA ALA A 563 5.12 -5.49 -4.70
C ALA A 563 6.37 -6.29 -4.25
N SER A 564 7.08 -5.77 -3.25
CA SER A 564 8.27 -6.38 -2.66
C SER A 564 8.28 -6.27 -1.14
N VAL A 565 8.87 -7.25 -0.47
CA VAL A 565 9.05 -7.27 0.99
C VAL A 565 10.48 -7.70 1.31
N SER A 566 11.13 -7.01 2.24
CA SER A 566 12.46 -7.38 2.72
C SER A 566 12.55 -7.20 4.23
N GLY A 567 13.33 -8.04 4.90
CA GLY A 567 13.53 -7.92 6.33
C GLY A 567 14.51 -8.94 6.90
N TRP A 568 14.49 -9.02 8.22
CA TRP A 568 15.33 -9.92 9.01
C TRP A 568 14.51 -11.09 9.52
N TYR A 569 15.15 -12.17 9.98
CA TYR A 569 14.54 -13.27 10.71
C TYR A 569 15.22 -13.43 12.07
N PHE A 570 14.41 -13.56 13.12
CA PHE A 570 14.86 -13.87 14.48
C PHE A 570 14.17 -15.15 14.96
N SER A 571 14.94 -16.05 15.58
CA SER A 571 14.43 -17.35 16.05
C SER A 571 14.12 -17.40 17.54
N HIS A 572 14.59 -16.42 18.32
CA HIS A 572 14.41 -16.43 19.78
C HIS A 572 12.91 -16.48 20.14
N PRO A 573 12.47 -17.40 21.02
CA PRO A 573 11.04 -17.63 21.24
C PRO A 573 10.30 -16.49 21.94
N GLN A 574 11.04 -15.59 22.59
CA GLN A 574 10.48 -14.38 23.21
C GLN A 574 10.63 -13.13 22.33
N SER A 575 11.17 -13.28 21.11
CA SER A 575 11.18 -12.19 20.14
C SER A 575 9.76 -11.77 19.79
N ARG A 576 9.56 -10.47 19.61
CA ARG A 576 8.24 -9.89 19.35
C ARG A 576 8.36 -8.55 18.65
N TYR A 577 7.34 -8.18 17.91
CA TYR A 577 7.21 -6.82 17.41
C TYR A 577 6.93 -5.85 18.57
N PHE A 578 7.69 -4.75 18.59
CA PHE A 578 7.47 -3.63 19.50
C PHE A 578 7.70 -2.32 18.73
N GLY A 579 7.03 -1.25 19.12
CA GLY A 579 7.40 0.08 18.62
C GLY A 579 8.60 0.60 19.39
N VAL A 580 9.67 1.02 18.71
CA VAL A 580 10.80 1.77 19.32
C VAL A 580 10.26 3.00 20.05
N GLY A 581 9.23 3.63 19.50
CA GLY A 581 8.62 4.83 20.05
C GLY A 581 9.47 6.06 19.75
N LYS A 582 9.45 7.05 20.64
CA LYS A 582 10.28 8.25 20.48
C LYS A 582 11.67 8.03 21.06
N ILE A 583 12.70 8.58 20.42
CA ILE A 583 14.10 8.59 20.88
C ILE A 583 14.58 10.01 21.19
N ASN A 584 15.58 10.13 22.05
CA ASN A 584 16.17 11.40 22.48
C ASN A 584 17.58 11.61 21.87
N ARG A 585 18.13 12.82 22.03
CA ARG A 585 19.39 13.26 21.39
C ARG A 585 20.58 12.34 21.67
N ASP A 586 20.72 11.87 22.90
CA ASP A 586 21.81 10.96 23.30
C ASP A 586 21.82 9.65 22.50
N GLN A 587 20.65 9.03 22.31
CA GLN A 587 20.53 7.85 21.47
C GLN A 587 20.76 8.15 19.99
N LEU A 588 20.24 9.27 19.48
CA LEU A 588 20.46 9.64 18.10
C LEU A 588 21.94 9.88 17.79
N HIS A 589 22.67 10.61 18.64
CA HIS A 589 24.09 10.84 18.46
C HIS A 589 24.91 9.54 18.53
N ASP A 590 24.56 8.66 19.48
CA ASP A 590 25.16 7.34 19.59
C ASP A 590 24.91 6.49 18.32
N TYR A 591 23.68 6.50 17.81
CA TYR A 591 23.30 5.79 16.59
C TYR A 591 24.01 6.34 15.34
N ALA A 592 24.04 7.66 15.17
CA ALA A 592 24.75 8.32 14.08
C ALA A 592 26.23 7.92 14.05
N ARG A 593 26.88 7.91 15.22
CA ARG A 593 28.26 7.45 15.38
C ARG A 593 28.43 5.98 15.00
N ARG A 594 27.53 5.08 15.43
CA ARG A 594 27.58 3.65 15.10
C ARG A 594 27.46 3.41 13.59
N LYS A 595 26.59 4.16 12.92
CA LYS A 595 26.38 4.14 11.47
C LYS A 595 27.48 4.85 10.66
N GLY A 596 28.40 5.55 11.32
CA GLY A 596 29.42 6.36 10.64
C GLY A 596 28.85 7.56 9.87
N GLN A 597 27.67 8.06 10.26
CA GLN A 597 27.01 9.21 9.63
C GLN A 597 26.98 10.41 10.57
N ASP A 598 26.80 11.62 10.01
CA ASP A 598 26.58 12.81 10.83
C ASP A 598 25.19 12.82 11.48
N ALA A 599 25.03 13.60 12.55
CA ALA A 599 23.78 13.65 13.30
C ALA A 599 22.60 14.21 12.49
N ALA A 600 22.83 15.17 11.59
CA ALA A 600 21.75 15.77 10.80
C ALA A 600 21.20 14.76 9.77
N THR A 601 22.07 13.95 9.17
CA THR A 601 21.64 12.82 8.33
C THR A 601 20.79 11.82 9.12
N ALA A 602 21.22 11.44 10.33
CA ALA A 602 20.44 10.55 11.18
C ALA A 602 19.09 11.18 11.61
N GLU A 603 19.06 12.47 11.93
CA GLU A 603 17.84 13.21 12.29
C GLU A 603 16.84 13.24 11.15
N ARG A 604 17.30 13.37 9.90
CA ARG A 604 16.44 13.30 8.72
C ARG A 604 15.75 11.93 8.62
N TRP A 605 16.53 10.85 8.58
CA TRP A 605 15.97 9.49 8.42
C TRP A 605 15.09 9.05 9.60
N LEU A 606 15.41 9.53 10.81
CA LEU A 606 14.67 9.19 12.04
C LEU A 606 13.66 10.27 12.46
N ALA A 607 13.40 11.28 11.63
CA ALA A 607 12.49 12.39 11.92
C ALA A 607 11.13 11.96 12.52
N PRO A 608 10.45 10.90 12.01
CA PRO A 608 9.17 10.47 12.57
C PRO A 608 9.24 10.00 14.03
N ILE A 609 10.41 9.56 14.49
CA ILE A 609 10.62 9.00 15.83
C ILE A 609 11.42 9.92 16.75
N LEU A 610 11.82 11.12 16.32
CA LEU A 610 12.46 12.07 17.24
C LEU A 610 11.48 12.54 18.30
N GLY A 611 11.95 12.52 19.55
CA GLY A 611 11.24 13.02 20.73
C GLY A 611 11.49 14.50 21.05
N TYR A 612 12.28 15.17 20.21
CA TYR A 612 12.66 16.57 20.30
C TYR A 612 12.58 17.19 18.89
N ASP A 613 12.63 18.53 18.81
CA ASP A 613 12.69 19.22 17.52
C ASP A 613 14.17 19.49 17.15
N PRO A 614 14.68 18.96 16.03
CA PRO A 614 16.09 19.15 15.65
C PRO A 614 16.42 20.62 15.39
N ASP A 615 15.45 21.43 14.96
CA ASP A 615 15.61 22.84 14.64
C ASP A 615 15.65 23.77 15.88
N THR A 616 15.19 23.29 17.05
CA THR A 616 15.29 24.05 18.30
C THR A 616 16.65 23.78 18.95
N GLN A 617 17.51 24.80 18.97
CA GLN A 617 18.73 24.81 19.80
C GLN A 617 18.31 24.99 21.27
N ASP A 618 18.70 24.05 22.13
CA ASP A 618 18.74 24.25 23.58
C ASP A 618 20.10 24.81 24.00
#